data_AF-A0A0Q0X3P7-F1
#
_entry.id   AF-A0A0Q0X3P7-F1
#
_cell.length_a   1.000
_cell.length_b   1.000
_cell.length_c   1.000
_cell.angle_alpha   90.00
_cell.angle_beta   90.00
_cell.angle_gamma   90.00
#
_symmetry.space_group_name_H-M   'P 1'
#
loop_
_entity.id
_entity.type
_entity.pdbx_description
1 polymer ?
#
loop_
_entity_poly.entity_id
_entity_poly.type
_entity_poly.pdbx_seq_one_letter_code
_entity_poly.pdbx_strand_id
1 'polypeptide(L)'
;MSTYGSRLKQERLRLKLTQEMFGAAGGVGRYAQGCYERDLSIPRADYLAAITLIGVDVLFIITGRRTAYQSELATHPLNHKQPTAH
;
A
#
# COMPACT_ATOMS: atom_id res chain seq x y z
N MET A 1 -13.33 12.44 -11.49
CA MET A 1 -13.16 12.22 -10.04
C MET A 1 -12.53 10.86 -9.82
N SER A 2 -11.58 10.72 -8.89
CA SER A 2 -11.06 9.39 -8.53
C SER A 2 -12.05 8.71 -7.57
N THR A 3 -12.45 7.48 -7.89
CA THR A 3 -13.25 6.62 -7.02
C THR A 3 -12.35 5.77 -6.12
N TYR A 4 -12.92 5.10 -5.13
CA TYR A 4 -12.20 4.18 -4.25
C TYR A 4 -11.47 3.09 -5.05
N GLY A 5 -12.19 2.41 -5.93
CA GLY A 5 -11.66 1.35 -6.80
C GLY A 5 -10.58 1.85 -7.75
N SER A 6 -10.73 3.06 -8.28
CA SER A 6 -9.69 3.66 -9.12
C SER A 6 -8.39 3.92 -8.36
N ARG A 7 -8.46 4.32 -7.08
CA ARG A 7 -7.27 4.54 -6.23
C ARG A 7 -6.63 3.22 -5.80
N LEU A 8 -7.43 2.20 -5.51
CA LEU A 8 -6.95 0.84 -5.25
C LEU A 8 -6.18 0.29 -6.46
N LYS A 9 -6.73 0.47 -7.68
CA LYS A 9 -6.06 0.11 -8.94
C LYS A 9 -4.77 0.88 -9.15
N GLN A 10 -4.75 2.17 -8.83
CA GLN A 10 -3.53 2.99 -8.94
C GLN A 10 -2.42 2.47 -8.04
N GLU A 11 -2.71 2.14 -6.78
CA GLU A 11 -1.70 1.60 -5.87
C GLU A 11 -1.20 0.22 -6.31
N ARG A 12 -2.09 -0.66 -6.78
CA ARG A 12 -1.67 -1.94 -7.38
C ARG A 12 -0.71 -1.74 -8.55
N LEU A 13 -1.05 -0.82 -9.47
CA LEU A 13 -0.23 -0.53 -10.65
C LEU A 13 1.10 0.13 -10.28
N ARG A 14 1.12 0.98 -9.23
CA ARG A 14 2.35 1.57 -8.69
C ARG A 14 3.34 0.49 -8.23
N LEU A 15 2.82 -0.58 -7.62
CA LEU A 15 3.59 -1.75 -7.19
C LEU A 15 3.86 -2.76 -8.31
N LYS A 16 3.38 -2.50 -9.54
CA LYS A 16 3.52 -3.38 -10.73
C LYS A 16 2.94 -4.78 -10.51
N LEU A 17 1.88 -4.90 -9.70
CA LEU A 17 1.24 -6.18 -9.38
C LEU A 17 0.07 -6.50 -10.31
N THR A 18 -0.13 -7.78 -10.61
CA THR A 18 -1.35 -8.25 -11.26
C THR A 18 -2.53 -8.25 -10.28
N GLN A 19 -3.77 -8.30 -10.77
CA GLN A 19 -4.96 -8.41 -9.90
C GLN A 19 -4.95 -9.69 -9.06
N GLU A 20 -4.35 -10.77 -9.57
CA GLU A 20 -4.22 -12.03 -8.86
C GLU A 20 -3.24 -11.91 -7.69
N MET A 21 -2.03 -11.39 -7.94
CA MET A 21 -1.02 -11.19 -6.90
C MET A 21 -1.51 -10.24 -5.81
N PHE A 22 -2.17 -9.15 -6.22
CA PHE A 22 -2.67 -8.15 -5.27
C PHE A 22 -3.89 -8.63 -4.49
N GLY A 23 -4.79 -9.36 -5.13
CA GLY A 23 -5.89 -10.05 -4.43
C GLY A 23 -5.35 -11.05 -3.41
N ALA A 24 -4.38 -11.88 -3.80
CA ALA A 24 -3.76 -12.86 -2.91
C ALA A 24 -3.10 -12.21 -1.69
N ALA A 25 -2.42 -11.06 -1.86
CA ALA A 25 -1.87 -10.29 -0.75
C ALA A 25 -2.94 -9.81 0.25
N GLY A 26 -4.16 -9.55 -0.23
CA GLY A 26 -5.32 -9.22 0.59
C GLY A 26 -6.17 -10.42 1.04
N GLY A 27 -5.73 -11.66 0.78
CA GLY A 27 -6.46 -12.88 1.13
C GLY A 27 -7.70 -13.17 0.27
N VAL A 28 -7.80 -12.59 -0.93
CA VAL A 28 -8.95 -12.74 -1.83
C VAL A 28 -8.53 -13.20 -3.23
N GLY A 29 -9.47 -13.71 -4.02
CA GLY A 29 -9.22 -14.10 -5.41
C GLY A 29 -9.17 -12.93 -6.39
N ARG A 30 -8.62 -13.17 -7.59
CA ARG A 30 -8.57 -12.20 -8.73
C ARG A 30 -9.93 -11.55 -9.03
N TYR A 31 -11.02 -12.32 -8.98
CA TYR A 31 -12.36 -11.81 -9.25
C TYR A 31 -12.79 -10.74 -8.24
N ALA A 32 -12.60 -10.99 -6.93
CA ALA A 32 -12.91 -10.04 -5.87
C ALA A 32 -12.09 -8.74 -6.06
N GLN A 33 -10.79 -8.88 -6.34
CA GLN A 33 -9.94 -7.73 -6.67
C GLN A 33 -10.50 -6.90 -7.83
N GLY A 34 -10.93 -7.56 -8.91
CA GLY A 34 -11.53 -6.91 -10.06
C GLY A 34 -12.87 -6.24 -9.74
N CYS A 35 -13.65 -6.74 -8.79
CA CYS A 35 -14.88 -6.10 -8.31
C CYS A 35 -14.56 -4.84 -7.49
N TYR A 36 -13.54 -4.89 -6.62
CA TYR A 36 -13.12 -3.73 -5.84
C TYR A 36 -12.59 -2.60 -6.73
N GLU A 37 -11.78 -2.91 -7.74
CA GLU A 37 -11.23 -1.91 -8.67
C GLU A 37 -12.28 -1.23 -9.56
N ARG A 38 -13.49 -1.82 -9.66
CA ARG A 38 -14.62 -1.28 -10.42
C ARG A 38 -15.72 -0.71 -9.52
N ASP A 39 -15.46 -0.57 -8.22
CA ASP A 39 -16.41 -0.06 -7.23
C ASP A 39 -17.70 -0.90 -7.13
N LEU A 40 -17.67 -2.18 -7.52
CA LEU A 40 -18.83 -3.08 -7.40
C LEU A 40 -19.01 -3.65 -5.99
N SER A 41 -17.93 -3.66 -5.21
CA SER A 41 -17.91 -4.09 -3.82
C SER A 41 -16.78 -3.34 -3.10
N ILE A 42 -16.88 -3.27 -1.78
CA ILE A 42 -15.88 -2.60 -0.95
C ILE A 42 -15.18 -3.67 -0.11
N PRO A 43 -13.83 -3.73 -0.12
CA PRO A 43 -13.12 -4.68 0.71
C PRO A 43 -13.29 -4.33 2.19
N ARG A 44 -13.23 -5.35 3.03
CA ARG A 44 -13.25 -5.19 4.49
C ARG A 44 -11.90 -4.69 5.02
N ALA A 45 -11.89 -4.28 6.28
CA ALA A 45 -10.71 -3.73 6.95
C ALA A 45 -9.54 -4.72 7.04
N ASP A 46 -9.79 -6.04 7.13
CA ASP A 46 -8.76 -7.09 7.15
C ASP A 46 -7.98 -7.15 5.82
N TYR A 47 -8.68 -7.01 4.69
CA TYR A 47 -8.04 -6.89 3.38
C TYR A 47 -7.14 -5.63 3.32
N LEU A 48 -7.62 -4.50 3.83
CA LEU A 48 -6.85 -3.24 3.86
C LEU A 48 -5.60 -3.33 4.75
N ALA A 49 -5.73 -3.96 5.91
CA ALA A 49 -4.61 -4.21 6.81
C ALA A 49 -3.55 -5.09 6.12
N ALA A 50 -3.99 -6.15 5.42
CA ALA A 50 -3.09 -7.06 4.73
C ALA A 50 -2.31 -6.38 3.60
N ILE A 51 -2.97 -5.62 2.73
CA ILE A 51 -2.29 -4.95 1.61
C ILE A 51 -1.37 -3.80 2.06
N THR A 52 -1.59 -3.22 3.24
CA THR A 52 -0.69 -2.21 3.81
C THR A 52 0.72 -2.78 4.00
N LEU A 53 0.83 -4.07 4.35
CA LEU A 53 2.10 -4.76 4.58
C LEU A 53 2.96 -4.90 3.32
N ILE A 54 2.37 -4.83 2.14
CA ILE A 54 3.10 -4.84 0.85
C ILE A 54 3.38 -3.42 0.33
N GLY A 55 3.22 -2.41 1.18
CA GLY A 55 3.57 -1.02 0.88
C GLY A 55 2.50 -0.25 0.11
N VAL A 56 1.22 -0.65 0.22
CA VAL A 56 0.09 0.11 -0.32
C VAL A 56 -0.23 1.32 0.55
N ASP A 57 -0.45 2.48 -0.06
CA ASP A 57 -0.97 3.66 0.64
C ASP A 57 -2.50 3.54 0.84
N VAL A 58 -2.91 2.91 1.95
CA VAL A 58 -4.33 2.75 2.29
C VAL A 58 -5.00 4.09 2.62
N LEU A 59 -4.26 5.06 3.20
CA LEU A 59 -4.84 6.37 3.46
C LEU A 59 -5.20 7.08 2.16
N PHE A 60 -4.37 6.97 1.13
CA PHE A 60 -4.70 7.46 -0.21
C PHE A 60 -5.95 6.80 -0.78
N ILE A 61 -6.08 5.47 -0.65
CA ILE A 61 -7.26 4.75 -1.14
C ILE A 61 -8.55 5.29 -0.49
N ILE A 62 -8.53 5.49 0.83
CA ILE A 62 -9.71 5.96 1.58
C ILE A 62 -9.99 7.45 1.33
N THR A 63 -8.97 8.29 1.45
CA THR A 63 -9.14 9.76 1.53
C THR A 63 -8.92 10.49 0.21
N GLY A 64 -8.28 9.84 -0.77
CA GLY A 64 -7.80 10.48 -2.00
C GLY A 64 -6.59 11.39 -1.82
N ARG A 65 -6.07 11.55 -0.59
CA ARG A 65 -4.89 12.35 -0.28
C ARG A 65 -3.69 11.41 -0.20
N ARG A 66 -2.72 11.58 -1.10
CA ARG A 66 -1.47 10.81 -1.03
C ARG A 66 -0.78 11.12 0.27
N THR A 67 -0.37 10.08 0.99
CA THR A 67 0.59 10.26 2.07
C THR A 67 1.95 10.50 1.45
N ALA A 68 2.69 11.45 2.01
CA ALA A 68 4.13 11.44 1.87
C ALA A 68 4.64 10.31 2.78
N TYR A 69 4.43 9.04 2.42
CA TYR A 69 5.12 7.96 3.11
C TYR A 69 6.57 8.01 2.66
N GLN A 70 7.41 8.50 3.57
CA GLN A 70 8.74 8.99 3.33
C GLN A 70 9.68 7.86 2.88
N SER A 71 10.48 8.17 1.87
CA SER A 71 11.71 7.48 1.51
C SER A 71 12.79 7.68 2.58
N GLU A 72 12.51 7.39 3.85
CA GLU A 72 13.38 7.74 4.99
C GLU A 72 14.27 6.59 5.47
N LEU A 73 14.47 5.57 4.63
CA LEU A 73 15.48 4.53 4.88
C LEU A 73 16.75 4.70 4.05
N ALA A 74 16.98 5.87 3.42
CA ALA A 74 18.16 6.11 2.60
C ALA A 74 19.19 7.08 3.22
N THR A 75 18.98 7.62 4.44
CA THR A 75 19.94 8.59 5.00
C THR A 75 19.99 8.59 6.53
N HIS A 76 20.40 7.48 7.12
CA HIS A 76 21.06 7.53 8.43
C HIS A 76 22.42 6.83 8.30
N PRO A 77 23.52 7.55 8.08
CA PRO A 77 24.83 6.97 8.35
C PRO A 77 24.87 6.68 9.85
N LEU A 78 25.07 5.41 10.19
CA LEU A 78 25.44 4.96 11.54
C LEU A 78 26.75 5.66 11.93
N ASN A 79 26.66 6.85 12.52
CA ASN A 79 27.82 7.52 13.09
C ASN A 79 28.07 6.95 14.49
N HIS A 80 28.64 5.74 14.56
CA HIS A 80 29.31 5.28 15.76
C HIS A 80 30.66 6.00 15.87
N LYS A 81 30.65 7.24 16.34
CA LYS A 81 31.82 7.81 17.02
C LYS A 81 31.73 7.48 18.51
N GLN A 82 32.55 6.53 18.91
CA GLN A 82 32.95 6.26 20.29
C GLN A 82 33.44 7.54 20.97
N PRO A 83 33.09 7.80 22.24
CA PRO A 83 33.95 8.55 23.12
C PRO A 83 34.83 7.58 23.91
N THR A 84 36.13 7.60 23.63
CA THR A 84 37.18 7.20 24.57
C THR A 84 37.09 8.12 25.79
N ALA A 85 36.86 7.57 26.98
CA ALA A 85 37.11 8.27 28.24
C ALA A 85 38.38 7.69 28.86
N HIS A 86 39.30 8.61 29.18
CA HIS A 86 40.55 8.39 29.91
C HIS A 86 40.31 8.01 31.37
#